data_AF-A0A2G9ZPB1-F1
#
_entry.id   AF-A0A2G9ZPB1-F1
#
_cell.length_a   1.000
_cell.length_b   1.000
_cell.length_c   1.000
_cell.angle_alpha   90.00
_cell.angle_beta   90.00
_cell.angle_gamma   90.00
#
_symmetry.space_group_name_H-M   'P 1'
#
loop_
_entity.id
_entity.type
_entity.pdbx_description
1 polymer ?
#
loop_
_entity_poly.entity_id
_entity_poly.type
_entity_poly.pdbx_seq_one_letter_code
_entity_poly.pdbx_strand_id
1 'polypeptide(L)'
;MSFLQRPSIIPDNTVVMARQYHLNAFYGRLREVVTRYCRFDPAQTIPVKVECPDESQGLKTLYFISAFGTAPFVGRSVGAELDTSSILPACHHGRNVVFVMGSHTGFDHRERIFGRLYR
;
A
#
# COMPACT_ATOMS: atom_id res chain seq x y z
N MET A 1 -23.61 -4.65 0.03
CA MET A 1 -22.43 -3.81 -0.31
C MET A 1 -22.45 -2.51 0.51
N SER A 2 -22.18 -2.56 1.82
CA SER A 2 -22.26 -1.40 2.73
C SER A 2 -20.89 -0.87 3.20
N PHE A 3 -19.78 -1.39 2.67
CA PHE A 3 -18.42 -1.13 3.17
C PHE A 3 -17.87 0.27 2.84
N LEU A 4 -18.53 1.03 1.97
CA LEU A 4 -18.09 2.37 1.53
C LEU A 4 -18.55 3.52 2.44
N GLN A 5 -19.23 3.23 3.57
CA GLN A 5 -19.70 4.28 4.49
C GLN A 5 -18.61 4.83 5.44
N ARG A 6 -17.38 4.32 5.36
CA ARG A 6 -16.24 4.80 6.15
C ARG A 6 -15.35 5.71 5.30
N PRO A 7 -14.66 6.70 5.90
CA PRO A 7 -13.82 7.63 5.15
C PRO A 7 -12.79 6.87 4.30
N SER A 8 -12.98 6.91 2.99
CA SER A 8 -11.99 6.47 2.01
C SER A 8 -11.22 7.69 1.55
N ILE A 9 -9.90 7.68 1.77
CA ILE A 9 -9.01 8.65 1.15
C ILE A 9 -8.53 7.99 -0.14
N ILE A 10 -9.10 8.41 -1.27
CA ILE A 10 -8.57 8.11 -2.59
C ILE A 10 -7.81 9.36 -3.02
N PRO A 11 -6.47 9.38 -2.92
CA PRO A 11 -5.72 10.53 -3.40
C PRO A 11 -5.94 10.71 -4.91
N ASP A 12 -6.01 11.95 -5.36
CA ASP A 12 -5.98 12.25 -6.79
C ASP A 12 -4.64 11.79 -7.39
N ASN A 13 -4.71 10.77 -8.25
CA ASN A 13 -3.54 10.16 -8.88
C ASN A 13 -2.74 11.13 -9.77
N THR A 14 -3.35 12.23 -10.23
CA THR A 14 -2.64 13.23 -11.05
C THR A 14 -1.61 14.03 -10.25
N VAL A 15 -1.87 14.27 -8.96
CA VAL A 15 -0.97 15.04 -8.07
C VAL A 15 0.07 14.13 -7.41
N VAL A 16 -0.25 12.86 -7.16
CA VAL A 16 0.63 11.90 -6.48
C VAL A 16 1.75 11.38 -7.40
N MET A 17 1.48 11.17 -8.68
CA MET A 17 2.47 10.68 -9.65
C MET A 17 3.63 11.68 -9.89
N ALA A 18 3.41 12.97 -9.66
CA ALA A 18 4.43 14.01 -9.84
C ALA A 18 5.40 14.15 -8.64
N ARG A 19 5.11 13.51 -7.50
CA ARG A 19 5.94 13.60 -6.29
C ARG A 19 6.38 12.21 -5.83
N GLN A 20 7.66 11.90 -6.05
CA GLN A 20 8.29 10.75 -5.43
C GLN A 20 8.53 11.03 -3.94
N TYR A 21 7.76 10.40 -3.07
CA TYR A 21 8.05 10.39 -1.64
C TYR A 21 8.98 9.21 -1.33
N HIS A 22 10.01 9.47 -0.53
CA HIS A 22 10.78 8.37 0.08
C HIS A 22 9.82 7.46 0.88
N LEU A 23 10.05 6.15 0.83
CA LEU A 23 9.16 5.16 1.45
C LEU A 23 8.94 5.42 2.94
N ASN A 24 9.98 5.85 3.67
CA ASN A 24 9.88 6.21 5.08
C ASN A 24 8.85 7.33 5.33
N ALA A 25 8.88 8.40 4.54
CA ALA A 25 7.97 9.53 4.65
C ALA A 25 6.54 9.13 4.24
N PHE A 26 6.40 8.33 3.19
CA PHE A 26 5.10 7.82 2.75
C PHE A 26 4.43 6.96 3.85
N TYR A 27 5.11 5.92 4.33
CA TYR A 27 4.54 5.00 5.34
C TYR A 27 4.36 5.67 6.70
N GLY A 28 5.25 6.61 7.07
CA GLY A 28 5.09 7.40 8.29
C GLY A 28 3.83 8.27 8.25
N ARG A 29 3.61 9.01 7.15
CA ARG A 29 2.39 9.81 6.95
C ARG A 29 1.14 8.95 6.84
N LEU A 30 1.23 7.78 6.20
CA LEU A 30 0.13 6.83 6.13
C LEU A 30 -0.30 6.40 7.54
N ARG A 31 0.65 6.02 8.41
CA ARG A 31 0.35 5.69 9.81
C ARG A 31 -0.28 6.86 10.54
N GLU A 32 0.21 8.08 10.33
CA GLU A 32 -0.37 9.28 10.94
C GLU A 32 -1.82 9.49 10.51
N VAL A 33 -2.12 9.43 9.22
CA VAL A 33 -3.49 9.56 8.69
C VAL A 33 -4.40 8.47 9.29
N VAL A 34 -3.96 7.22 9.28
CA VAL A 34 -4.74 6.09 9.80
C VAL A 34 -5.05 6.26 11.30
N THR A 35 -4.08 6.69 12.10
CA THR A 35 -4.25 6.80 13.56
C THR A 35 -4.92 8.10 13.99
N ARG A 36 -4.57 9.24 13.40
CA ARG A 36 -5.04 10.56 13.82
C ARG A 36 -6.34 10.97 13.15
N TYR A 37 -6.48 10.71 11.85
CA TYR A 37 -7.64 11.13 11.09
C TYR A 37 -8.73 10.06 11.09
N CYS A 38 -8.38 8.82 10.71
CA CYS A 38 -9.36 7.72 10.67
C CYS A 38 -9.66 7.13 12.06
N ARG A 39 -8.85 7.46 13.08
CA ARG A 39 -8.97 6.95 14.46
C ARG A 39 -8.91 5.42 14.54
N PHE A 40 -8.15 4.79 13.64
CA PHE A 40 -7.96 3.35 13.66
C PHE A 40 -6.88 2.99 14.67
N ASP A 41 -7.13 1.94 15.46
CA ASP A 41 -6.11 1.29 16.27
C ASP A 41 -5.22 0.42 15.35
N PRO A 42 -3.89 0.69 15.26
CA PRO A 42 -2.97 -0.12 14.48
C PRO A 42 -3.01 -1.61 14.84
N ALA A 43 -3.22 -1.96 16.12
CA ALA A 43 -3.28 -3.35 16.57
C ALA A 43 -4.53 -4.10 16.06
N GLN A 44 -5.58 -3.36 15.67
CA GLN A 44 -6.82 -3.91 15.11
C GLN A 44 -6.98 -3.58 13.62
N THR A 45 -5.91 -3.12 12.97
CA THR A 45 -5.91 -2.73 11.56
C THR A 45 -5.12 -3.73 10.75
N ILE A 46 -5.75 -4.29 9.72
CA ILE A 46 -5.06 -5.19 8.79
C ILE A 46 -4.41 -4.35 7.69
N PRO A 47 -3.07 -4.40 7.57
CA PRO A 47 -2.39 -3.89 6.41
C PRO A 47 -2.59 -4.82 5.20
N VAL A 48 -3.03 -4.27 4.07
CA VAL A 48 -3.15 -5.00 2.80
C VAL A 48 -2.27 -4.34 1.76
N LYS A 49 -1.44 -5.15 1.11
CA LYS A 49 -0.58 -4.74 0.00
C LYS A 49 -1.09 -5.37 -1.28
N VAL A 50 -1.36 -4.54 -2.28
CA VAL A 50 -1.85 -4.95 -3.60
C VAL A 50 -0.93 -4.35 -4.64
N GLU A 51 0.14 -5.08 -4.95
CA GLU A 51 1.22 -4.61 -5.82
C GLU A 51 1.72 -5.79 -6.67
N CYS A 52 2.44 -5.50 -7.75
CA CYS A 52 3.09 -6.51 -8.57
C CYS A 52 4.09 -7.36 -7.73
N PRO A 53 4.18 -8.69 -7.96
CA PRO A 53 5.03 -9.60 -7.18
C PRO A 53 6.55 -9.44 -7.44
N ASP A 54 6.96 -8.51 -8.29
CA ASP A 54 8.36 -8.20 -8.58
C ASP A 54 9.18 -7.92 -7.31
N GLU A 55 10.42 -8.43 -7.25
CA GLU A 55 11.27 -8.39 -6.07
C GLU A 55 11.63 -6.97 -5.61
N SER A 56 11.65 -5.99 -6.53
CA SER A 56 11.91 -4.58 -6.19
C SER A 56 10.84 -4.00 -5.26
N GLN A 57 9.66 -4.63 -5.18
CA GLN A 57 8.59 -4.23 -4.27
C GLN A 57 8.74 -4.83 -2.86
N GLY A 58 9.77 -5.65 -2.62
CA GLY A 58 10.03 -6.28 -1.33
C GLY A 58 10.27 -5.26 -0.21
N LEU A 59 11.00 -4.18 -0.50
CA LEU A 59 11.34 -3.14 0.48
C LEU A 59 10.10 -2.47 1.09
N LYS A 60 9.04 -2.28 0.29
CA LYS A 60 7.77 -1.70 0.76
C LYS A 60 7.11 -2.55 1.86
N THR A 61 7.25 -3.88 1.80
CA THR A 61 6.77 -4.79 2.85
C THR A 61 7.40 -4.47 4.20
N LEU A 62 8.70 -4.20 4.24
CA LEU A 62 9.43 -3.88 5.48
C LEU A 62 8.95 -2.57 6.08
N TYR A 63 8.72 -1.54 5.26
CA TYR A 63 8.15 -0.28 5.74
C TYR A 63 6.70 -0.43 6.23
N PHE A 64 5.92 -1.31 5.60
CA PHE A 64 4.57 -1.64 6.06
C PHE A 64 4.61 -2.28 7.46
N ILE A 65 5.49 -3.27 7.65
CA ILE A 65 5.71 -3.93 8.95
C ILE A 65 6.16 -2.91 9.99
N SER A 66 7.12 -2.05 9.65
CA SER A 66 7.57 -0.98 10.56
C SER A 66 6.44 -0.02 10.93
N ALA A 67 5.53 0.28 10.00
CA ALA A 67 4.45 1.23 10.20
C ALA A 67 3.22 0.63 10.89
N PHE A 68 2.99 -0.68 10.87
CA PHE A 68 1.77 -1.30 11.42
C PHE A 68 2.02 -2.48 12.38
N GLY A 69 3.28 -2.89 12.56
CA GLY A 69 3.68 -3.94 13.49
C GLY A 69 3.35 -5.37 13.02
N THR A 70 2.85 -5.55 11.80
CA THR A 70 2.51 -6.86 11.23
C THR A 70 2.75 -6.90 9.73
N ALA A 71 2.96 -8.10 9.19
CA ALA A 71 3.13 -8.32 7.77
C ALA A 71 1.82 -8.02 7.01
N PRO A 72 1.89 -7.33 5.85
CA PRO A 72 0.69 -7.09 5.05
C PRO A 72 0.14 -8.38 4.45
N PHE A 73 -1.19 -8.49 4.45
CA PHE A 73 -1.87 -9.46 3.59
C PHE A 73 -1.61 -9.08 2.13
N VAL A 74 -1.19 -10.03 1.30
CA VAL A 74 -0.86 -9.76 -0.10
C VAL A 74 -2.04 -10.20 -0.98
N GLY A 75 -2.79 -9.23 -1.50
CA GLY A 75 -3.77 -9.47 -2.56
C GLY A 75 -3.02 -9.69 -3.86
N ARG A 76 -2.72 -10.93 -4.22
CA ARG A 76 -1.81 -11.28 -5.31
C ARG A 76 -2.56 -11.52 -6.61
N SER A 77 -2.63 -10.48 -7.45
CA SER A 77 -2.73 -10.64 -8.90
C SER A 77 -1.61 -9.86 -9.60
N VAL A 78 -1.17 -10.36 -10.75
CA VAL A 78 -0.16 -9.69 -11.58
C VAL A 78 -0.64 -8.28 -11.92
N GLY A 79 0.27 -7.30 -11.89
CA GLY A 79 -0.08 -5.91 -12.21
C GLY A 79 -0.80 -5.14 -11.11
N ALA A 80 -0.79 -5.62 -9.85
CA ALA A 80 -1.44 -4.97 -8.71
C ALA A 80 -2.98 -4.99 -8.77
N GLU A 81 -3.56 -6.03 -9.36
CA GLU A 81 -5.01 -6.24 -9.35
C GLU A 81 -5.48 -6.75 -7.98
N LEU A 82 -6.63 -6.23 -7.54
CA LEU A 82 -7.23 -6.53 -6.24
C LEU A 82 -8.00 -7.85 -6.29
N ASP A 83 -7.43 -8.91 -5.71
CA ASP A 83 -8.17 -10.15 -5.49
C ASP A 83 -9.13 -10.01 -4.29
N THR A 84 -10.36 -9.61 -4.58
CA THR A 84 -11.41 -9.42 -3.57
C THR A 84 -11.81 -10.72 -2.87
N SER A 85 -11.60 -11.87 -3.51
CA SER A 85 -11.99 -13.18 -2.97
C SER A 85 -11.09 -13.61 -1.81
N SER A 86 -9.79 -13.30 -1.88
CA SER A 86 -8.83 -13.58 -0.79
C SER A 86 -8.85 -12.54 0.32
N ILE A 87 -9.16 -11.28 -0.01
CA ILE A 87 -9.20 -10.18 0.97
C ILE A 87 -10.44 -10.24 1.86
N LEU A 88 -11.60 -10.61 1.33
CA LEU A 88 -12.86 -10.59 2.08
C LEU A 88 -12.80 -11.47 3.37
N PRO A 89 -12.31 -12.72 3.34
CA PRO A 89 -12.10 -13.50 4.55
C PRO A 89 -11.08 -12.87 5.51
N ALA A 90 -10.00 -12.30 4.96
CA ALA A 90 -8.95 -11.69 5.77
C ALA A 90 -9.48 -10.48 6.57
N CYS A 91 -10.39 -9.70 6.00
CA CYS A 91 -11.06 -8.58 6.67
C CYS A 91 -11.79 -8.96 7.96
N HIS A 92 -12.12 -10.24 8.18
CA HIS A 92 -12.75 -10.69 9.43
C HIS A 92 -11.77 -10.76 10.61
N HIS A 93 -10.45 -10.74 10.37
CA HIS A 93 -9.44 -10.80 11.42
C HIS A 93 -9.14 -9.43 12.06
N GLY A 94 -9.70 -8.34 11.52
CA GLY A 94 -9.40 -6.98 11.95
C GLY A 94 -10.64 -6.11 11.94
N ARG A 95 -10.64 -5.07 12.77
CA ARG A 95 -11.75 -4.11 12.83
C ARG A 95 -11.70 -3.10 11.68
N ASN A 96 -10.49 -2.84 11.21
CA ASN A 96 -10.19 -1.89 10.15
C ASN A 96 -9.21 -2.50 9.15
N VAL A 97 -9.18 -1.94 7.94
CA VAL A 97 -8.29 -2.38 6.86
C VAL A 97 -7.66 -1.14 6.22
N VAL A 98 -6.37 -1.20 5.95
CA VAL A 98 -5.65 -0.18 5.19
C VAL A 98 -5.04 -0.81 3.95
N PHE A 99 -5.35 -0.25 2.78
CA PHE A 99 -4.82 -0.72 1.51
C PHE A 99 -3.70 0.21 1.04
N VAL A 100 -2.57 -0.37 0.66
CA VAL A 100 -1.61 0.27 -0.24
C VAL A 100 -1.63 -0.50 -1.54
N MET A 101 -2.08 0.18 -2.58
CA MET A 101 -2.25 -0.39 -3.90
C MET A 101 -1.68 0.54 -4.97
N GLY A 102 -1.10 -0.04 -6.01
CA GLY A 102 -0.58 0.74 -7.13
C GLY A 102 0.32 -0.05 -8.06
N SER A 103 0.45 0.46 -9.29
CA SER A 103 1.47 0.03 -10.22
C SER A 103 2.85 0.52 -9.76
N HIS A 104 3.89 0.00 -10.41
CA HIS A 104 5.25 0.53 -10.26
C HIS A 104 5.90 0.69 -11.64
N THR A 105 6.93 1.52 -11.70
CA THR A 105 7.83 1.61 -12.84
C THR A 105 9.26 1.69 -12.34
N GLY A 106 10.18 1.03 -13.04
CA GLY A 106 11.61 1.18 -12.78
C GLY A 106 12.14 2.48 -13.37
N PHE A 107 13.24 2.98 -12.80
CA PHE A 107 14.03 4.05 -13.41
C PHE A 107 15.51 3.63 -13.45
N ASP A 108 16.08 3.60 -14.65
CA ASP A 108 17.51 3.39 -14.85
C ASP A 108 18.20 4.73 -14.69
N HIS A 109 18.94 4.91 -13.59
CA HIS A 109 19.59 6.17 -13.27
C HIS A 109 20.82 6.46 -14.15
N ARG A 110 21.41 5.46 -14.81
CA ARG A 110 22.57 5.64 -15.69
C ARG A 110 22.13 6.16 -17.05
N GLU A 111 21.13 5.52 -17.63
CA GLU A 111 20.60 5.86 -18.95
C GLU A 111 19.46 6.89 -18.87
N ARG A 112 18.93 7.17 -17.67
CA ARG A 112 17.82 8.08 -17.38
C ARG A 112 16.50 7.69 -18.06
N ILE A 113 16.21 6.39 -18.11
CA ILE A 113 15.03 5.81 -18.81
C ILE A 113 14.05 5.19 -17.80
N PHE A 114 12.76 5.46 -17.97
CA PHE A 114 11.67 4.81 -17.21
C PHE A 114 11.30 3.45 -17.82
N GLY A 115 10.74 2.56 -17.00
CA GLY A 115 10.34 1.22 -17.41
C GLY A 115 11.47 0.18 -17.31
N ARG A 116 12.67 0.60 -16.89
CA ARG A 116 13.81 -0.27 -16.61
C ARG A 116 14.32 -0.01 -15.21
N LEU A 117 14.57 -1.07 -14.44
CA LEU A 117 15.35 -0.98 -13.22
C LEU A 117 16.80 -1.32 -13.55
N TYR A 118 17.74 -0.52 -13.03
CA TYR A 118 19.14 -0.91 -13.02
C TYR A 118 19.31 -2.00 -11.97
N ARG A 119 19.43 -3.26 -12.42
CA ARG A 119 19.72 -4.44 -11.60
C ARG A 119 21.11 -4.96 -11.95
#